data_AF-A0A367JUS9-F1
#
_entry.id   AF-A0A367JUS9-F1
#
_cell.length_a   1.000
_cell.length_b   1.000
_cell.length_c   1.000
_cell.angle_alpha   90.00
_cell.angle_beta   90.00
_cell.angle_gamma   90.00
#
_symmetry.space_group_name_H-M   'P 1'
#
loop_
_entity.id
_entity.type
_entity.pdbx_description
1 polymer ?
#
loop_
_entity_poly.entity_id
_entity_poly.type
_entity_poly.pdbx_seq_one_letter_code
_entity_poly.pdbx_strand_id
1 'polypeptide(L)' 'MNDSTKDTLYKVADITKTIIHWGFIPFVIYLGISRSNPRPSILKLISPLA' A
#
# COMPACT_ATOMS: atom_id res chain seq x y z
N MET A 1 32.06 -0.65 -8.58
CA MET A 1 30.69 -1.18 -8.37
C MET A 1 30.22 -1.70 -9.72
N ASN A 2 29.98 -3.01 -9.82
CA ASN A 2 29.61 -3.72 -11.05
C ASN A 2 28.30 -3.14 -11.63
N ASP A 3 28.23 -2.89 -12.94
CA ASP A 3 27.07 -2.21 -13.56
C ASP A 3 25.78 -3.02 -13.41
N SER A 4 25.88 -4.35 -13.44
CA SER A 4 24.76 -5.26 -13.16
C SER A 4 24.11 -5.05 -11.78
N THR A 5 24.89 -4.62 -10.78
CA THR A 5 24.37 -4.30 -9.44
C THR A 5 23.55 -3.02 -9.47
N LYS A 6 23.96 -2.01 -10.26
CA LYS A 6 23.22 -0.75 -10.41
C LYS A 6 21.89 -0.99 -11.13
N ASP A 7 21.92 -1.73 -12.24
CA ASP A 7 20.71 -2.09 -13.00
C ASP A 7 19.69 -2.83 -12.13
N THR A 8 20.15 -3.75 -11.28
CA THR A 8 19.27 -4.47 -10.35
C THR A 8 18.66 -3.52 -9.32
N LEU A 9 19.47 -2.60 -8.78
CA LEU A 9 19.00 -1.61 -7.81
C LEU A 9 17.92 -0.70 -8.41
N TYR A 10 18.12 -0.21 -9.64
CA TYR A 10 17.14 0.62 -10.33
C TYR A 10 15.84 -0.13 -10.60
N LYS A 11 15.92 -1.39 -11.07
CA LYS A 11 14.73 -2.24 -11.28
C LYS A 11 13.93 -2.43 -9.99
N VAL A 12 14.61 -2.70 -8.88
CA VAL A 12 13.94 -2.86 -7.57
C VAL A 12 13.32 -1.54 -7.14
N ALA A 13 13.99 -0.40 -7.34
CA ALA A 13 13.45 0.91 -7.00
C ALA A 13 12.17 1.23 -7.79
N ASP A 14 12.13 0.93 -9.09
CA ASP A 14 10.95 1.16 -9.94
C ASP A 14 9.74 0.30 -9.51
N ILE A 15 9.99 -0.98 -9.20
CA ILE A 15 8.96 -1.87 -8.67
C ILE A 15 8.47 -1.36 -7.31
N THR A 16 9.39 -0.97 -6.44
CA THR A 16 9.08 -0.45 -5.10
C THR A 16 8.22 0.80 -5.17
N LYS A 17 8.52 1.74 -6.08
CA LYS A 17 7.72 2.94 -6.30
C LYS A 17 6.27 2.60 -6.66
N THR A 18 6.07 1.60 -7.52
CA THR A 18 4.75 1.16 -7.95
C THR A 18 3.98 0.51 -6.80
N ILE A 19 4.63 -0.37 -6.03
CA ILE A 19 4.02 -1.04 -4.87
C ILE A 19 3.62 -0.03 -3.81
N ILE A 20 4.49 0.94 -3.48
CA ILE A 20 4.16 1.95 -2.47
C ILE A 20 3.00 2.82 -2.94
N HIS A 21 3.01 3.28 -4.19
CA HIS A 21 1.96 4.16 -4.70
C HIS A 21 0.56 3.51 -4.64
N TRP A 22 0.45 2.29 -5.17
CA TRP A 22 -0.83 1.57 -5.20
C TRP A 22 -1.18 0.87 -3.89
N GLY A 23 -0.16 0.48 -3.10
CA GLY A 23 -0.32 -0.22 -1.83
C GLY A 23 -0.59 0.71 -0.65
N PHE A 24 -0.27 2.00 -0.75
CA PHE A 24 -0.42 2.96 0.35
C PHE A 24 -1.87 3.05 0.84
N ILE A 25 -2.83 3.26 -0.06
CA ILE A 25 -4.25 3.42 0.29
C ILE A 25 -4.82 2.13 0.92
N PRO A 26 -4.68 0.93 0.29
CA PRO A 26 -5.11 -0.32 0.90
C PRO A 26 -4.48 -0.57 2.28
N PHE A 27 -3.19 -0.26 2.43
CA PHE A 27 -2.47 -0.46 3.69
C PHE A 27 -3.01 0.42 4.81
N VAL A 28 -3.25 1.70 4.55
CA VAL A 28 -3.83 2.62 5.55
C VAL A 28 -5.23 2.18 5.97
N ILE A 29 -6.07 1.77 5.02
CA ILE A 29 -7.41 1.23 5.31
C ILE A 29 -7.32 -0.02 6.18
N TYR A 30 -6.41 -0.95 5.83
CA TYR A 30 -6.20 -2.17 6.60
C TYR A 30 -5.79 -1.90 8.05
N LEU A 31 -4.87 -0.95 8.28
CA LEU A 31 -4.46 -0.56 9.62
C LEU A 31 -5.63 0.02 10.43
N GLY A 32 -6.46 0.86 9.80
CA GLY A 32 -7.66 1.43 10.41
C GLY A 32 -8.67 0.36 10.84
N ILE A 33 -9.00 -0.57 9.93
CA ILE A 33 -9.93 -1.68 10.21
C ILE A 33 -9.39 -2.57 11.34
N SER A 34 -8.10 -2.90 11.32
CA SER A 34 -7.50 -3.85 12.26
C SER A 34 -7.50 -3.37 13.71
N ARG A 35 -7.46 -2.04 13.94
CA ARG A 35 -7.43 -1.44 15.28
C ARG A 35 -8.78 -0.93 15.78
N SER A 36 -9.84 -1.04 14.97
CA SER A 36 -11.18 -0.54 15.30
C SER A 36 -12.00 -1.59 16.06
N ASN A 37 -12.68 -1.18 17.13
CA ASN A 37 -13.70 -1.97 17.83
C ASN A 37 -15.00 -1.17 17.95
N PRO A 38 -16.11 -1.62 17.33
CA PRO A 38 -16.23 -2.80 16.47
C PRO A 38 -15.52 -2.64 15.12
N ARG A 39 -15.12 -3.75 14.47
CA ARG A 39 -14.47 -3.72 13.16
C ARG A 39 -15.46 -3.23 12.09
N PRO A 40 -15.20 -2.12 11.39
CA PRO A 40 -16.13 -1.57 10.40
C PRO A 40 -16.16 -2.44 9.13
N SER A 41 -17.33 -2.51 8.48
CA SER A 41 -17.45 -3.10 7.16
C SER A 41 -16.81 -2.19 6.12
N ILE A 42 -16.08 -2.76 5.15
CA ILE A 42 -15.40 -2.01 4.07
C ILE A 42 -16.41 -1.15 3.30
N LEU A 43 -17.64 -1.65 3.09
CA LEU A 43 -18.70 -0.89 2.42
C LEU A 43 -19.07 0.39 3.17
N LYS A 44 -19.01 0.40 4.50
CA LYS A 44 -19.25 1.63 5.29
C LYS A 44 -18.12 2.65 5.14
N LEU A 45 -16.87 2.22 4.94
CA LEU A 45 -15.75 3.15 4.78
C LEU A 45 -15.76 3.88 3.43
N ILE A 46 -16.35 3.27 2.40
CA ILE A 46 -16.38 3.82 1.03
C ILE A 46 -17.73 4.45 0.67
N SER A 47 -18.81 4.16 1.42
CA SER A 47 -20.11 4.75 1.12
C SER A 47 -20.18 6.18 1.65
N PRO A 48 -20.61 7.15 0.83
CA PRO A 48 -20.81 8.53 1.28
C PRO A 48 -22.03 8.70 2.21
N LEU A 49 -22.75 7.62 2.51
CA LEU A 49 -23.97 7.58 3.33
C LEU A 49 -23.77 6.86 4.68
N ALA A 50 -22.54 6.49 5.02
CA ALA A 50 -22.19 5.78 6.25
C ALA A 50 -22.02 6.72 7.44
#